data_AF-A0A258RBL6-F1
#
_entry.id   AF-A0A258RBL6-F1
#
_cell.length_a   1.000
_cell.length_b   1.000
_cell.length_c   1.000
_cell.angle_alpha   90.00
_cell.angle_beta   90.00
_cell.angle_gamma   90.00
#
_symmetry.space_group_name_H-M   'P 1'
#
loop_
_entity.id
_entity.type
_entity.pdbx_description
1 polymer ?
#
loop_
_entity_poly.entity_id
_entity_poly.type
_entity_poly.pdbx_seq_one_letter_code
_entity_poly.pdbx_strand_id
1 'polypeptide(L)'
;MQRLWWSLRSAAFFLWMALTVVPWATAVVLVSIFVRGERIYWMCAGWLTMSISAARVICGVRHRMHGLDNLAAANVAPLVIVLPKHQSTWETFAFPGLMPHPLAYVFKRELLYIP
;
A
#
# COMPACT_ATOMS: atom_id res chain seq x y z
N MET A 1 16.80 10.67 24.93
CA MET A 1 16.32 11.60 23.87
C MET A 1 16.02 10.91 22.54
N GLN A 2 16.88 10.05 21.99
CA GLN A 2 16.62 9.39 20.69
C GLN A 2 15.33 8.55 20.64
N ARG A 3 15.06 7.75 21.69
CA ARG A 3 13.81 6.97 21.77
C ARG A 3 12.55 7.85 21.71
N LEU A 4 12.56 8.95 22.46
CA LEU A 4 11.46 9.93 22.44
C LEU A 4 11.27 10.52 21.05
N TRP A 5 12.36 10.89 20.37
CA TRP A 5 12.32 11.42 19.01
C TRP A 5 11.72 10.41 18.02
N TRP A 6 12.13 9.14 18.07
CA TRP A 6 11.56 8.10 17.21
C TRP A 6 10.08 7.86 17.52
N SER A 7 9.69 7.84 18.80
CA SER A 7 8.29 7.73 19.19
C SER A 7 7.43 8.88 18.65
N LEU A 8 7.94 10.12 18.68
CA LEU A 8 7.23 11.28 18.12
C LEU A 8 7.06 11.15 16.60
N ARG A 9 8.09 10.71 15.87
CA ARG A 9 8.00 10.47 14.42
C ARG A 9 6.98 9.38 14.09
N SER A 10 7.00 8.27 14.83
CA SER A 10 6.02 7.20 14.68
C SER A 10 4.60 7.65 15.00
N ALA A 11 4.41 8.43 16.07
CA ALA A 11 3.10 8.99 16.42
C ALA A 11 2.59 9.97 15.36
N ALA A 12 3.46 10.84 14.84
CA ALA A 12 3.13 11.75 13.75
C ALA A 12 2.74 11.00 12.47
N PHE A 13 3.45 9.91 12.13
CA PHE A 13 3.10 9.06 11.00
C PHE A 13 1.77 8.34 11.18
N PHE A 14 1.50 7.80 12.38
CA PHE A 14 0.22 7.18 12.69
C PHE A 14 -0.93 8.19 12.60
N LEU A 15 -0.73 9.40 13.13
CA LEU A 15 -1.70 10.48 13.02
C LEU A 15 -1.94 10.87 11.55
N TRP A 16 -0.89 10.98 10.75
CA TRP A 16 -1.00 11.23 9.31
C TRP A 16 -1.85 10.16 8.61
N MET A 17 -1.59 8.88 8.88
CA MET A 17 -2.40 7.79 8.31
C MET A 17 -3.86 7.88 8.75
N ALA A 18 -4.12 8.07 10.05
CA ALA A 18 -5.47 8.17 10.59
C ALA A 18 -6.26 9.36 10.00
N LEU A 19 -5.61 10.52 9.84
CA LEU A 19 -6.23 11.72 9.29
C LEU A 19 -6.46 11.62 7.78
N THR A 20 -5.63 10.88 7.05
CA THR A 20 -5.73 10.79 5.58
C THR A 20 -6.59 9.63 5.11
N VAL A 21 -6.66 8.52 5.86
CA VAL A 21 -7.42 7.32 5.44
C VAL A 21 -8.90 7.61 5.30
N VAL A 22 -9.51 8.32 6.25
CA VAL A 22 -10.95 8.61 6.26
C VAL A 22 -11.35 9.44 5.03
N PRO A 23 -10.80 10.65 4.80
CA PRO A 23 -11.20 11.44 3.64
C PRO A 23 -10.89 10.75 2.31
N TRP A 24 -9.76 10.03 2.21
CA TRP A 24 -9.40 9.32 0.99
C TRP A 24 -10.36 8.16 0.71
N ALA A 25 -10.63 7.31 1.71
CA ALA A 25 -11.56 6.20 1.57
C ALA A 25 -12.97 6.70 1.25
N THR A 26 -13.44 7.76 1.92
CA THR A 26 -14.74 8.37 1.60
C THR A 26 -14.79 8.85 0.15
N ALA A 27 -13.75 9.54 -0.34
CA ALA A 27 -13.69 9.97 -1.74
C ALA A 27 -13.73 8.78 -2.72
N VAL A 28 -12.99 7.71 -2.44
CA VAL A 28 -13.01 6.49 -3.26
C VAL A 28 -14.37 5.83 -3.26
N VAL A 29 -15.03 5.70 -2.11
CA VAL A 29 -16.38 5.15 -2.00
C VAL A 29 -17.37 5.97 -2.82
N LEU A 30 -17.33 7.30 -2.74
CA LEU A 30 -18.20 8.16 -3.55
C LEU A 30 -17.93 8.00 -5.06
N VAL A 31 -16.66 7.91 -5.47
CA VAL A 31 -16.31 7.69 -6.87
C VAL A 31 -16.73 6.29 -7.35
N SER A 32 -16.72 5.29 -6.46
CA SER A 32 -17.11 3.91 -6.77
C SER A 32 -18.59 3.75 -7.16
N ILE A 33 -19.43 4.74 -6.85
CA ILE A 33 -20.82 4.80 -7.31
C ILE A 33 -20.89 4.90 -8.84
N PHE A 34 -19.91 5.58 -9.46
CA PHE A 34 -19.89 5.86 -10.90
C PHE A 34 -18.80 5.09 -11.65
N VAL A 35 -17.73 4.69 -10.97
CA VAL A 35 -16.55 4.08 -11.58
C VAL A 35 -16.31 2.70 -10.99
N ARG A 36 -15.91 1.74 -11.84
CA ARG A 36 -15.65 0.34 -11.44
C ARG A 36 -14.30 -0.15 -11.97
N GLY A 37 -13.88 -1.31 -11.46
CA GLY A 37 -12.70 -2.03 -11.93
C GLY A 37 -11.38 -1.40 -11.51
N GLU A 38 -10.38 -1.48 -12.39
CA GLU A 38 -8.99 -1.11 -12.08
C GLU A 38 -8.81 0.34 -11.64
N ARG A 39 -9.67 1.26 -12.09
CA ARG A 39 -9.57 2.67 -11.68
C ARG A 39 -9.74 2.83 -10.17
N ILE A 40 -10.70 2.13 -9.57
CA ILE A 40 -10.92 2.15 -8.12
C ILE A 40 -9.74 1.51 -7.40
N TYR A 41 -9.21 0.40 -7.93
CA TYR A 41 -8.01 -0.24 -7.39
C TYR A 41 -6.84 0.74 -7.32
N TRP A 42 -6.56 1.46 -8.41
CA TRP A 42 -5.45 2.41 -8.46
C TRP A 42 -5.66 3.63 -7.56
N MET A 43 -6.90 4.06 -7.33
CA MET A 43 -7.20 5.08 -6.33
C MET A 43 -6.88 4.61 -4.91
N CYS A 44 -7.18 3.35 -4.57
CA CYS A 44 -6.78 2.74 -3.30
C CYS A 44 -5.26 2.59 -3.20
N ALA A 45 -4.60 2.08 -4.24
CA ALA A 45 -3.15 1.94 -4.31
C ALA A 45 -2.43 3.31 -4.17
N GLY A 46 -3.06 4.39 -4.62
CA GLY A 46 -2.57 5.76 -4.44
C GLY A 46 -2.39 6.14 -2.97
N TRP A 47 -3.36 5.83 -2.10
CA TRP A 47 -3.23 6.11 -0.66
C TRP A 47 -2.14 5.28 0.00
N LEU A 48 -2.01 4.01 -0.40
CA LEU A 48 -0.95 3.12 0.10
C LEU A 48 0.45 3.63 -0.29
N THR A 49 0.61 4.03 -1.55
CA THR A 49 1.86 4.61 -2.08
C THR A 49 2.21 5.93 -1.39
N MET A 50 1.19 6.76 -1.12
CA MET A 50 1.35 7.99 -0.36
C MET A 50 1.78 7.71 1.09
N SER A 51 1.24 6.67 1.71
CA SER A 51 1.62 6.25 3.07
C SER A 51 3.07 5.73 3.12
N ILE A 52 3.53 4.96 2.13
CA ILE A 52 4.94 4.55 2.02
C ILE A 52 5.87 5.76 1.87
N SER A 53 5.45 6.74 1.06
CA SER A 53 6.19 8.00 0.86
C SER A 53 6.25 8.83 2.15
N ALA A 54 5.14 8.91 2.88
CA ALA A 54 5.07 9.56 4.18
C ALA A 54 5.96 8.85 5.22
N ALA A 55 6.03 7.51 5.22
CA ALA A 55 6.95 6.78 6.10
C ALA A 55 8.43 7.13 5.81
N ARG A 56 8.78 7.37 4.53
CA ARG A 56 10.12 7.83 4.16
C ARG A 56 10.42 9.24 4.66
N VAL A 57 9.48 10.17 4.54
CA VAL A 57 9.66 11.57 4.96
C VAL A 57 9.60 11.69 6.49
N ILE A 58 8.51 11.21 7.09
CA ILE A 58 8.21 11.37 8.51
C ILE A 58 9.08 10.46 9.35
N CYS A 59 9.21 9.16 9.03
CA CYS A 59 9.97 8.21 9.85
C CYS A 59 11.41 7.99 9.36
N GLY A 60 11.76 8.44 8.15
CA GLY A 60 13.10 8.25 7.59
C GLY A 60 13.34 6.85 7.01
N VAL A 61 12.28 6.06 6.79
CA VAL A 61 12.38 4.69 6.26
C VAL A 61 12.82 4.74 4.79
N ARG A 62 14.04 4.26 4.50
CA ARG A 62 14.58 4.20 3.14
C ARG A 62 14.69 2.75 2.69
N HIS A 63 13.70 2.30 1.93
CA HIS A 63 13.77 0.99 1.27
C HIS A 63 14.67 1.06 0.04
N ARG A 64 15.29 -0.07 -0.30
CA ARG A 64 16.03 -0.27 -1.55
C ARG A 64 15.43 -1.48 -2.25
N MET A 65 15.19 -1.34 -3.54
CA MET A 65 14.67 -2.42 -4.38
C MET A 65 15.78 -2.93 -5.26
N HIS A 66 15.88 -4.25 -5.36
CA HIS A 66 16.86 -4.95 -6.19
C HIS A 66 16.11 -5.94 -7.08
N GLY A 67 16.53 -6.05 -8.35
CA GLY A 67 15.95 -7.01 -9.29
C GLY A 67 14.51 -6.68 -9.73
N LEU A 68 14.14 -5.40 -9.75
CA LEU A 68 12.82 -4.96 -10.23
C LEU A 68 12.61 -5.33 -11.72
N ASP A 69 13.70 -5.42 -12.49
CA ASP A 69 13.68 -5.80 -13.90
C ASP A 69 13.17 -7.23 -14.12
N ASN A 70 13.38 -8.13 -13.15
CA ASN A 70 12.80 -9.49 -13.20
C ASN A 70 11.27 -9.45 -13.17
N LEU A 71 10.71 -8.46 -12.46
CA LEU A 71 9.27 -8.24 -12.38
C LEU A 71 8.73 -7.70 -13.71
N ALA A 72 9.46 -6.80 -14.36
CA ALA A 72 9.10 -6.26 -15.67
C ALA A 72 9.13 -7.35 -16.77
N ALA A 73 10.10 -8.26 -16.73
CA ALA A 73 10.15 -9.42 -17.62
C ALA A 73 9.00 -10.40 -17.37
N ALA A 74 8.64 -10.64 -16.10
CA ALA A 74 7.49 -11.45 -15.72
C ALA A 74 6.16 -10.82 -16.17
N ASN A 75 6.11 -9.51 -16.37
CA ASN A 75 4.93 -8.76 -16.83
C ASN A 75 4.47 -9.10 -18.25
N VAL A 76 5.32 -9.80 -19.03
CA VAL A 76 4.99 -10.28 -20.38
C VAL A 76 4.34 -11.68 -20.33
N ALA A 77 4.49 -12.40 -19.21
CA ALA A 77 3.88 -13.71 -19.03
C ALA A 77 2.43 -13.59 -18.52
N PRO A 78 1.49 -14.43 -19.01
CA PRO A 78 0.07 -14.28 -18.72
C PRO A 78 -0.33 -14.56 -17.26
N LEU A 79 0.52 -15.22 -16.46
CA LEU A 79 0.27 -15.50 -15.04
C LEU A 79 1.56 -15.43 -14.22
N VAL A 80 1.57 -14.58 -13.20
CA VAL A 80 2.67 -14.42 -12.24
C VAL A 80 2.12 -14.56 -10.83
N ILE A 81 2.74 -15.43 -10.03
CA ILE A 81 2.46 -15.56 -8.60
C ILE A 81 3.61 -14.94 -7.82
N VAL A 82 3.33 -13.88 -7.07
CA VAL A 82 4.31 -13.25 -6.19
C VAL A 82 4.23 -13.91 -4.81
N LEU A 83 5.35 -14.50 -4.35
CA LEU A 83 5.45 -15.19 -3.06
C LEU A 83 6.40 -14.47 -2.10
N PRO A 84 6.00 -13.32 -1.55
CA PRO A 84 6.83 -12.56 -0.64
C PRO A 84 6.81 -13.15 0.77
N LYS A 85 7.93 -13.07 1.47
CA LYS A 85 7.92 -13.21 2.94
C LYS A 85 7.13 -12.04 3.51
N HIS A 86 6.11 -12.31 4.32
CA HIS A 86 5.32 -11.28 4.98
C HIS A 86 5.89 -11.03 6.38
N GLN A 87 6.79 -10.05 6.52
CA GLN A 87 7.46 -9.76 7.78
C GLN A 87 6.89 -8.52 8.48
N SER A 88 6.26 -7.61 7.74
CA SER A 88 5.59 -6.45 8.32
C SER A 88 4.37 -6.02 7.51
N THR A 89 3.71 -4.96 7.97
CA THR A 89 2.64 -4.29 7.22
C THR A 89 3.17 -3.49 6.03
N TRP A 90 4.48 -3.24 5.95
CA TRP A 90 5.10 -2.47 4.88
C TRP A 90 4.86 -3.12 3.52
N GLU A 91 4.99 -4.44 3.43
CA GLU A 91 4.78 -5.22 2.21
C GLU A 91 3.36 -5.07 1.66
N THR A 92 2.36 -5.10 2.55
CA THR A 92 0.95 -4.90 2.21
C THR A 92 0.69 -3.53 1.57
N PHE A 93 1.40 -2.50 2.04
CA PHE A 93 1.27 -1.13 1.53
C PHE A 93 2.09 -0.90 0.27
N ALA A 94 3.29 -1.49 0.18
CA ALA A 94 4.21 -1.25 -0.93
C ALA A 94 3.74 -1.95 -2.20
N PHE A 95 3.30 -3.21 -2.13
CA PHE A 95 3.06 -4.00 -3.34
C PHE A 95 2.02 -3.42 -4.30
N PRO A 96 0.86 -2.89 -3.87
CA PRO A 96 -0.10 -2.29 -4.81
C PRO A 96 0.47 -1.12 -5.62
N GLY A 97 1.43 -0.37 -5.06
CA GLY A 97 2.10 0.73 -5.76
C GLY A 97 3.33 0.31 -6.56
N LEU A 98 3.92 -0.87 -6.27
CA LEU A 98 5.13 -1.37 -6.93
C LEU A 98 4.83 -2.32 -8.08
N MET A 99 3.70 -3.02 -8.04
CA MET A 99 3.36 -4.00 -9.06
C MET A 99 2.77 -3.32 -10.29
N PRO A 100 3.09 -3.81 -11.49
CA PRO A 100 2.60 -3.23 -12.75
C PRO A 100 1.11 -3.47 -13.00
N HIS A 101 0.51 -4.46 -12.32
CA HIS A 101 -0.89 -4.83 -12.46
C HIS A 101 -1.59 -4.96 -11.10
N PRO A 102 -2.92 -4.82 -11.06
CA PRO A 102 -3.70 -5.07 -9.86
C PRO A 102 -3.45 -6.47 -9.29
N LEU A 103 -3.05 -6.53 -8.02
CA LEU A 103 -2.80 -7.78 -7.33
C LEU A 103 -4.09 -8.44 -6.85
N ALA A 104 -4.20 -9.75 -7.11
CA ALA A 104 -5.13 -10.63 -6.41
C ALA A 104 -4.43 -11.20 -5.18
N TYR A 105 -4.91 -10.85 -3.99
CA TYR A 105 -4.36 -11.34 -2.73
C TYR A 105 -4.99 -12.66 -2.31
N VAL A 106 -4.18 -13.55 -1.74
CA VAL A 106 -4.69 -14.66 -0.94
C VAL A 106 -4.88 -14.14 0.48
N PHE A 107 -6.13 -14.08 0.94
CA PHE A 107 -6.47 -13.56 2.25
C PHE A 107 -7.54 -14.40 2.94
N LYS A 108 -7.68 -14.17 4.24
CA LYS A 108 -8.64 -14.86 5.10
C LYS A 108 -10.07 -14.61 4.62
N ARG A 109 -10.85 -15.68 4.45
CA ARG A 109 -12.27 -15.58 4.02
C ARG A 109 -13.06 -14.63 4.93
N GLU A 110 -12.71 -14.58 6.20
CA GLU A 110 -13.35 -13.73 7.21
C GLU A 110 -13.30 -12.23 6.86
N LEU A 111 -12.32 -11.78 6.07
CA LEU A 111 -12.24 -10.38 5.65
C LEU A 111 -13.35 -9.99 4.66
N LEU A 112 -13.98 -10.95 3.98
CA LEU A 112 -15.13 -10.68 3.10
C LEU A 112 -16.39 -10.32 3.89
N TYR A 113 -16.42 -10.58 5.20
CA TYR A 113 -17.55 -10.23 6.07
C TYR A 113 -17.44 -8.84 6.68
N ILE A 114 -16.29 -8.16 6.50
CA ILE A 114 -16.13 -6.77 6.91
C ILE A 114 -16.88 -5.91 5.87
N PRO A 115 -17.89 -5.13 6.29
CA PRO A 115 -18.75 -4.37 5.40
C PRO A 115 -18.02 -3.24 4.68
#